data_AF-A0A535L3V9-F1
#
_entry.id   AF-A0A535L3V9-F1
#
_cell.length_a   1.000
_cell.length_b   1.000
_cell.length_c   1.000
_cell.angle_alpha   90.00
_cell.angle_beta   90.00
_cell.angle_gamma   90.00
#
_symmetry.space_group_name_H-M   'P 1'
#
loop_
_entity.id
_entity.type
_entity.pdbx_description
1 polymer ?
#
loop_
_entity_poly.entity_id
_entity_poly.type
_entity_poly.pdbx_seq_one_letter_code
_entity_poly.pdbx_strand_id
1 'polypeptide(L)' 'NEMNYVVFVLLHSINNLSQAEAERIMLTAHLTGTAIVTVCPKEIAEFYQERLLSYGLTATIEPE' A
#
# COMPACT_ATOMS: atom_id res chain seq x y z
N ASN A 1 9.90 -7.76 4.16
CA ASN A 1 10.09 -6.96 2.94
C ASN A 1 11.00 -5.79 3.25
N GLU A 2 12.00 -5.53 2.40
CA GLU A 2 12.87 -4.36 2.56
C GLU A 2 12.10 -3.05 2.31
N MET A 3 12.45 -1.97 3.03
CA MET A 3 11.75 -0.69 2.96
C MET A 3 11.65 -0.13 1.54
N ASN A 4 12.77 -0.12 0.81
CA ASN A 4 12.82 0.36 -0.57
C ASN A 4 11.95 -0.48 -1.51
N TYR A 5 11.87 -1.79 -1.27
CA TYR A 5 10.99 -2.66 -2.04
C TYR A 5 9.51 -2.35 -1.78
N VAL A 6 9.13 -2.10 -0.53
CA VAL A 6 7.75 -1.71 -0.20
C VAL A 6 7.38 -0.38 -0.88
N VAL A 7 8.26 0.62 -0.83
CA VAL A 7 8.03 1.91 -1.51
C VAL A 7 7.87 1.72 -3.02
N PHE A 8 8.75 0.93 -3.64
CA PHE A 8 8.65 0.58 -5.06
C PHE A 8 7.28 -0.04 -5.38
N VAL A 9 6.86 -1.06 -4.63
CA VAL A 9 5.60 -1.76 -4.87
C VAL A 9 4.38 -0.83 -4.70
N LEU A 10 4.39 0.05 -3.69
CA LEU A 10 3.33 1.04 -3.47
C LEU A 10 3.17 1.96 -4.69
N LEU A 11 4.28 2.49 -5.21
CA LEU A 11 4.27 3.37 -6.39
C LEU A 11 3.82 2.66 -7.67
N HIS A 12 4.08 1.36 -7.80
CA HIS A 12 3.67 0.58 -8.98
C HIS A 12 2.23 0.09 -8.90
N SER A 13 1.70 -0.10 -7.68
CA SER A 13 0.38 -0.71 -7.46
C SER A 13 -0.73 0.33 -7.33
N ILE A 14 -0.43 1.48 -6.74
CA ILE A 14 -1.41 2.53 -6.42
C ILE A 14 -1.23 3.71 -7.37
N ASN A 15 -2.29 4.04 -8.10
CA ASN A 15 -2.28 5.18 -9.00
C ASN A 15 -2.22 6.49 -8.21
N ASN A 16 -1.51 7.50 -8.74
CA ASN A 16 -1.39 8.84 -8.17
C ASN A 16 -0.73 8.93 -6.78
N LEU A 17 -0.04 7.87 -6.33
CA LEU A 17 0.75 7.93 -5.10
C LEU A 17 2.10 8.61 -5.39
N SER A 18 2.42 9.68 -4.68
CA SER A 18 3.74 10.30 -4.78
C SER A 18 4.81 9.49 -4.03
N GLN A 19 6.07 9.68 -4.40
CA GLN A 19 7.20 9.04 -3.70
C GLN A 19 7.20 9.38 -2.19
N ALA A 20 6.98 10.65 -1.84
CA ALA A 20 6.94 11.08 -0.45
C ALA A 20 5.78 10.45 0.34
N GLU A 21 4.63 10.21 -0.29
CA GLU A 21 3.51 9.49 0.34
C GLU A 21 3.83 8.01 0.53
N ALA A 22 4.39 7.35 -0.48
CA ALA A 22 4.78 5.95 -0.40
C ALA A 22 5.83 5.71 0.71
N GLU A 23 6.83 6.58 0.81
CA GLU A 23 7.83 6.55 1.88
C GLU A 23 7.20 6.74 3.26
N ARG A 24 6.26 7.68 3.39
CA ARG A 24 5.55 7.93 4.66
C ARG A 24 4.70 6.72 5.07
N ILE A 25 3.91 6.17 4.14
CA ILE A 25 3.04 5.00 4.39
C ILE A 25 3.90 3.80 4.80
N MET A 26 4.98 3.54 4.07
CA MET A 26 5.92 2.47 4.38
C MET A 26 6.51 2.65 5.78
N LEU A 27 6.98 3.87 6.10
CA LEU A 27 7.58 4.17 7.39
C LEU A 27 6.56 4.01 8.53
N THR A 28 5.32 4.49 8.35
CA THR A 28 4.24 4.27 9.31
C THR A 28 4.02 2.78 9.51
N ALA A 29 3.78 2.00 8.46
CA ALA A 29 3.54 0.56 8.57
C ALA A 29 4.71 -0.19 9.26
N HIS A 30 5.95 0.21 9.00
CA HIS A 30 7.12 -0.36 9.66
C HIS A 30 7.17 -0.08 11.18
N LEU A 31 6.79 1.14 11.58
CA LEU A 31 6.86 1.57 12.98
C LEU A 31 5.62 1.17 13.81
N THR A 32 4.43 1.16 13.19
CA THR A 32 3.15 0.95 13.88
C THR A 32 2.52 -0.41 13.57
N GLY A 33 3.09 -1.18 12.64
CA GLY A 33 2.61 -2.49 12.20
C GLY A 33 1.62 -2.42 11.03
N THR A 34 0.89 -1.32 10.87
CA THR A 34 -0.07 -1.09 9.77
C THR A 34 -0.12 0.38 9.35
N ALA A 35 -0.56 0.66 8.13
CA ALA A 35 -0.82 2.01 7.64
C ALA A 35 -1.96 2.01 6.61
N ILE A 36 -2.71 3.11 6.56
CA ILE A 36 -3.72 3.33 5.51
C ILE A 36 -3.01 3.80 4.25
N VAL A 37 -3.19 3.04 3.16
CA VAL A 37 -2.59 3.35 1.85
C VAL A 37 -3.48 4.31 1.05
N THR A 38 -4.78 4.03 0.98
CA THR A 38 -5.77 4.87 0.27
C THR A 38 -7.18 4.50 0.72
N VAL A 39 -8.13 5.42 0.51
CA VAL A 39 -9.58 5.19 0.71
C VAL A 39 -10.26 5.35 -0.65
N CYS A 40 -10.98 4.33 -1.08
CA CYS A 40 -11.60 4.28 -2.41
C CYS A 40 -12.78 3.28 -2.41
N PRO A 41 -13.61 3.27 -3.48
CA PRO A 41 -14.65 2.25 -3.64
C PRO A 41 -14.08 0.84 -3.55
N LYS A 42 -14.89 -0.10 -3.05
CA LYS A 42 -14.46 -1.48 -2.75
C LYS A 42 -13.83 -2.17 -3.96
N GLU A 43 -14.38 -2.01 -5.15
CA GLU A 43 -13.87 -2.64 -6.37
C GLU A 43 -12.43 -2.17 -6.70
N ILE A 44 -12.13 -0.89 -6.45
CA ILE A 44 -10.78 -0.33 -6.65
C ILE A 44 -9.83 -0.82 -5.55
N ALA A 45 -10.32 -0.90 -4.30
CA ALA A 45 -9.54 -1.42 -3.19
C ALA A 45 -9.14 -2.89 -3.42
N GLU A 46 -10.05 -3.73 -3.93
CA GLU A 46 -9.80 -5.12 -4.29
C GLU A 46 -8.74 -5.24 -5.40
N PHE A 47 -8.83 -4.39 -6.44
CA PHE A 47 -7.83 -4.34 -7.50
C PHE A 47 -6.43 -3.98 -6.96
N TYR A 48 -6.33 -2.99 -6.08
CA TYR A 48 -5.06 -2.63 -5.46
C TYR A 48 -4.54 -3.72 -4.53
N GLN A 49 -5.41 -4.33 -3.74
CA GLN A 49 -5.06 -5.42 -2.84
C GLN A 49 -4.45 -6.60 -3.62
N GLU A 50 -5.09 -7.05 -4.70
CA GLU A 50 -4.59 -8.15 -5.52
C GLU A 50 -3.18 -7.85 -6.06
N ARG A 51 -2.95 -6.62 -6.55
CA ARG A 51 -1.62 -6.19 -7.01
C ARG A 51 -0.59 -6.25 -5.89
N LEU A 52 -0.89 -5.69 -4.72
CA LEU A 52 0.03 -5.71 -3.57
C LEU A 52 0.35 -7.14 -3.11
N LEU A 53 -0.67 -8.01 -3.05
CA LEU A 53 -0.51 -9.43 -2.73
C LEU A 53 0.37 -10.15 -3.77
N SER A 54 0.24 -9.82 -5.05
CA SER A 54 1.06 -10.42 -6.13
C SER A 54 2.57 -10.09 -6.01
N TYR A 55 2.90 -8.98 -5.34
CA TYR A 55 4.28 -8.60 -5.00
C TYR A 55 4.73 -9.16 -3.63
N GLY A 56 3.93 -10.01 -2.98
CA GLY A 56 4.26 -10.60 -1.68
C GLY A 56 4.15 -9.63 -0.51
N LEU A 57 3.41 -8.53 -0.66
CA LEU A 57 3.04 -7.68 0.48
C LEU A 57 1.75 -8.19 1.13
N THR A 58 1.59 -7.89 2.42
CA THR A 58 0.31 -8.10 3.12
C THR A 58 -0.53 -6.84 3.00
N ALA A 59 -1.76 -6.97 2.48
CA ALA A 59 -2.71 -5.87 2.36
C ALA A 59 -4.12 -6.34 2.73
N THR A 60 -4.85 -5.53 3.49
CA THR A 60 -6.23 -5.79 3.93
C THR A 60 -7.14 -4.65 3.49
N ILE A 61 -8.45 -4.92 3.43
CA ILE A 61 -9.49 -3.94 3.12
C ILE A 61 -10.44 -3.89 4.33
N GLU A 62 -10.74 -2.69 4.81
CA GLU A 62 -11.66 -2.45 5.91
C GLU A 62 -12.76 -1.48 5.44
N PRO A 63 -14.03 -1.71 5.80
CA PRO A 63 -15.10 -0.72 5.59
C PRO A 63 -14.87 0.50 6.49
N GLU A 64 -15.32 1.68 6.05
CA GLU A 64 -15.39 2.88 6.92
C GLU A 64 -16.42 2.72 8.04
#